data_AF-A0A670JRY9-F1
#
_entry.id   AF-A0A670JRY9-F1
#
_cell.length_a   1.000
_cell.length_b   1.000
_cell.length_c   1.000
_cell.angle_alpha   90.00
_cell.angle_beta   90.00
_cell.angle_gamma   90.00
#
_symmetry.space_group_name_H-M   'P 1'
#
loop_
_entity.id
_entity.type
_entity.pdbx_description
1 polymer ?
#
loop_
_entity_poly.entity_id
_entity_poly.type
_entity_poly.pdbx_seq_one_letter_code
_entity_poly.pdbx_strand_id
1 'polypeptide(L)' 'MGHVWLEGDNLRNSTDSRCYGPVPYGLIKGRICLKLWPPTDFGFLRASPNSHRIWND' A
#
# COMPACT_ATOMS: atom_id res chain seq x y z
N MET A 1 4.51 17.78 -6.18
CA MET A 1 4.31 17.62 -4.72
C MET A 1 2.90 17.13 -4.47
N GLY A 2 2.69 16.12 -3.62
CA GLY A 2 1.37 15.50 -3.42
C GLY A 2 1.06 14.31 -4.34
N HIS A 3 2.06 13.47 -4.61
CA HIS A 3 1.86 12.19 -5.29
C HIS A 3 2.39 11.06 -4.38
N VAL A 4 1.87 9.85 -4.58
CA VAL A 4 2.29 8.65 -3.85
C VAL A 4 2.72 7.58 -4.82
N TRP A 5 3.73 6.81 -4.43
CA TRP A 5 4.13 5.60 -5.13
C TRP A 5 3.39 4.40 -4.53
N LEU A 6 2.64 3.68 -5.35
CA LEU A 6 1.88 2.50 -4.93
C LEU A 6 2.55 1.24 -5.50
N GLU A 7 2.79 0.25 -4.67
CA GLU A 7 3.36 -1.03 -5.07
C GLU A 7 2.57 -2.16 -4.42
N GLY A 8 2.19 -3.17 -5.22
CA GLY A 8 1.46 -4.34 -4.72
C GLY A 8 2.35 -5.28 -3.90
N ASP A 9 1.73 -6.08 -3.04
CA ASP A 9 2.39 -7.15 -2.29
C ASP A 9 2.80 -8.33 -3.18
N ASN A 10 2.00 -8.65 -4.22
CA ASN A 10 2.36 -9.61 -5.26
C ASN A 10 3.12 -8.94 -6.42
N LEU A 11 4.41 -8.72 -6.21
CA LEU A 11 5.32 -8.06 -7.15
C LEU A 11 5.24 -8.57 -8.60
N ARG A 12 5.00 -9.87 -8.79
CA ARG A 12 4.97 -10.52 -10.12
C ARG A 12 3.65 -10.35 -10.86
N ASN A 13 2.57 -10.08 -10.14
CA ASN A 13 1.23 -10.01 -10.69
C ASN A 13 0.48 -8.80 -10.11
N SER A 14 1.11 -7.63 -10.22
CA SER A 14 0.52 -6.35 -9.84
C SER A 14 0.77 -5.34 -10.94
N THR A 15 -0.29 -4.62 -11.32
CA THR A 15 -0.20 -3.42 -12.15
C THR A 15 -0.24 -2.23 -11.20
N ASP A 16 0.91 -1.63 -10.96
CA ASP A 16 1.08 -0.59 -9.95
C ASP A 16 1.97 0.55 -10.48
N SER A 17 2.47 1.42 -9.60
CA SER A 17 3.24 2.61 -10.00
C SER A 17 4.50 2.28 -10.82
N ARG A 18 5.00 1.04 -10.77
CA ARG A 18 6.09 0.58 -11.66
C ARG A 18 5.69 0.59 -13.15
N CYS A 19 4.40 0.47 -13.44
CA CYS A 19 3.86 0.45 -14.81
C CYS A 19 3.28 1.79 -15.24
N TYR A 20 2.53 2.48 -14.38
CA TYR A 20 1.81 3.72 -14.73
C TYR A 20 2.35 5.00 -14.07
N GLY A 21 3.36 4.89 -13.20
CA GLY A 21 3.97 6.02 -12.50
C GLY A 21 3.26 6.43 -11.19
N PRO A 22 3.65 7.58 -10.62
CA PRO A 22 3.15 8.04 -9.33
C PRO A 22 1.68 8.54 -9.41
N VAL A 23 0.91 8.31 -8.34
CA VAL A 23 -0.53 8.63 -8.28
C VAL A 23 -0.76 9.92 -7.48
N PRO A 24 -1.56 10.88 -7.96
CA PRO A 24 -1.93 12.06 -7.19
C PRO A 24 -2.62 11.71 -5.87
N TYR A 25 -2.22 12.35 -4.77
CA TYR A 25 -2.76 12.08 -3.43
C TYR A 25 -4.27 12.31 -3.34
N GLY A 26 -4.82 13.25 -4.13
CA GLY A 26 -6.26 13.54 -4.19
C GLY A 26 -7.12 12.38 -4.70
N LEU A 27 -6.53 11.34 -5.31
CA LEU A 27 -7.25 10.13 -5.73
C LEU A 27 -7.35 9.08 -4.62
N ILE A 28 -6.64 9.26 -3.50
CA ILE A 28 -6.67 8.34 -2.38
C ILE A 28 -7.96 8.52 -1.57
N LYS A 29 -8.78 7.47 -1.52
CA LYS A 29 -10.06 7.47 -0.76
C LYS A 29 -9.88 7.14 0.72
N GLY A 30 -8.87 6.35 1.07
CA GLY A 30 -8.64 5.91 2.44
C GLY A 30 -7.51 4.90 2.54
N ARG A 31 -7.15 4.55 3.79
CA ARG A 31 -6.13 3.57 4.13
C ARG A 31 -6.78 2.39 4.87
N ILE A 32 -6.39 1.17 4.50
CA ILE A 32 -6.82 -0.02 5.24
C ILE A 32 -5.98 -0.10 6.52
N CYS A 33 -6.67 -0.19 7.67
CA CYS A 33 -6.04 -0.24 8.99
C CYS A 33 -6.33 -1.55 9.75
N LEU A 34 -7.39 -2.27 9.36
CA LEU A 34 -7.89 -3.44 10.09
C LEU A 34 -8.24 -4.57 9.12
N LYS A 35 -7.87 -5.79 9.51
CA LYS A 35 -8.29 -7.03 8.87
C LYS A 35 -9.39 -7.66 9.72
N LEU A 36 -10.58 -7.84 9.12
CA LEU A 36 -11.74 -8.41 9.81
C LEU A 36 -11.86 -9.94 9.65
N TRP A 37 -11.32 -10.50 8.57
CA TRP A 37 -11.47 -11.91 8.20
C TRP A 37 -10.15 -12.50 7.64
N PRO A 38 -9.85 -13.79 7.85
CA PRO A 38 -10.58 -14.77 8.67
C PRO A 38 -10.58 -14.43 10.17
N PRO A 39 -11.56 -14.91 10.97
CA PRO A 39 -11.68 -14.51 12.38
C PRO A 39 -10.48 -14.92 13.22
N THR A 40 -9.77 -15.97 12.78
CA THR A 40 -8.50 -16.43 13.37
C THR A 40 -7.35 -15.44 13.19
N ASP A 41 -7.48 -14.47 12.28
CA ASP A 41 -6.47 -13.45 11.96
C ASP A 41 -7.12 -12.04 11.94
N PHE A 42 -8.10 -11.84 12.83
CA PHE A 42 -8.70 -10.54 13.07
C PHE A 42 -7.72 -9.64 13.82
N GLY A 43 -7.51 -8.41 13.33
CA GLY A 43 -6.66 -7.45 14.01
C GLY A 43 -6.20 -6.29 13.15
N PHE A 44 -5.42 -5.39 13.75
CA PHE A 44 -4.83 -4.27 13.03
C PHE A 44 -3.83 -4.77 11.99
N LEU A 45 -3.87 -4.17 10.80
CA LEU A 45 -2.86 -4.43 9.79
C LEU A 45 -1.51 -3.98 10.35
N ARG A 46 -0.57 -4.92 10.38
CA ARG A 46 0.82 -4.64 10.76
C ARG A 46 1.40 -3.61 9.79
N ALA A 47 2.42 -2.89 10.26
CA ALA A 47 3.19 -2.02 9.37
C ALA A 47 3.65 -2.81 8.14
N SER A 48 3.60 -2.18 6.97
CA SER A 48 4.08 -2.80 5.75
C SER A 48 5.53 -3.26 5.96
N PRO A 49 5.89 -4.49 5.60
CA PRO A 49 7.29 -4.94 5.63
C PRO A 49 8.22 -4.02 4.83
N ASN A 50 7.66 -3.33 3.84
CA ASN A 50 8.36 -2.35 3.00
C ASN A 50 8.45 -0.95 3.64
N SER A 51 8.11 -0.79 4.92
CA SER A 51 8.18 0.49 5.66
C SER A 51 9.54 1.18 5.48
N HIS A 52 10.65 0.41 5.48
CA HIS A 52 11.99 0.96 5.30
C HIS A 52 12.22 1.64 3.94
N ARG A 53 11.50 1.23 2.88
CA ARG A 53 11.58 1.88 1.57
C ARG A 53 10.89 3.23 1.58
N ILE A 54 9.73 3.34 2.23
CA ILE A 54 8.92 4.57 2.27
C ILE A 54 9.63 5.75 2.95
N TRP A 55 10.51 5.50 3.92
CA TRP A 55 11.23 6.56 4.63
C TRP A 55 12.51 7.04 3.93
N ASN A 56 13.02 6.30 2.94
CA ASN A 56 14.26 6.64 2.23
C ASN A 56 14.04 7.40 0.90
N ASP A 57 12.79 7.69 0.55
CA ASP A 57 12.39 8.43 -0.64
C ASP A 57 11.82 9.83 -0.31
#